data_AF-A0A6J4TZE2-F1
#
_entry.id   AF-A0A6J4TZE2-F1
#
_cell.length_a   1.000
_cell.length_b   1.000
_cell.length_c   1.000
_cell.angle_alpha   90.00
_cell.angle_beta   90.00
_cell.angle_gamma   90.00
#
_symmetry.space_group_name_H-M   'P 1'
#
loop_
_entity.id
_entity.type
_entity.pdbx_description
1 polymer ?
#
loop_
_entity_poly.entity_id
_entity_poly.type
_entity_poly.pdbx_seq_one_letter_code
_entity_poly.pdbx_strand_id
1 'polypeptide(L)'
;MSISNPTRRAMMAGSASIVLTRAPLLAAGPARDITLVQDFDELWRTLADRYCYFGDKATDWNKVRALYRPQAEAASSNDALARVVAAVFAELYDAHTHLSTSPDGAPRFPPFDLVVTRERPGARVAAVLGSSSAESAGVKVGDLVTHVDAMPVARVAAGLMPRCLRRPDPAAENYAWNAAVAGRRPTSPADDRGTGRCVPSPHPARPRT
;
A
#
# COMPACT_ATOMS: atom_id res chain seq x y z
N MET A 1 -85.24 29.60 -12.17
CA MET A 1 -83.90 30.01 -12.64
C MET A 1 -83.17 30.68 -11.48
N SER A 2 -81.95 30.21 -11.16
CA SER A 2 -80.99 30.71 -10.16
C SER A 2 -81.32 30.56 -8.67
N ILE A 3 -80.40 30.20 -7.77
CA ILE A 3 -79.16 29.40 -7.75
C ILE A 3 -78.97 29.08 -6.25
N SER A 4 -78.50 27.87 -5.96
CA SER A 4 -78.22 27.35 -4.62
C SER A 4 -77.13 28.12 -3.87
N ASN A 5 -77.19 28.11 -2.53
CA ASN A 5 -76.00 28.13 -1.69
C ASN A 5 -76.28 27.52 -0.31
N PRO A 6 -75.55 26.48 0.12
CA PRO A 6 -75.37 26.20 1.53
C PRO A 6 -73.95 26.49 2.01
N THR A 7 -73.94 27.01 3.22
CA THR A 7 -72.85 27.57 4.01
C THR A 7 -71.79 26.56 4.46
N ARG A 8 -70.54 27.04 4.35
CA ARG A 8 -69.28 26.70 5.05
C ARG A 8 -69.37 25.75 6.27
N ARG A 9 -68.50 24.73 6.25
CA ARG A 9 -67.74 24.27 7.43
C ARG A 9 -66.26 24.08 7.06
N ALA A 10 -65.39 24.89 7.67
CA ALA A 10 -63.96 24.64 7.86
C ALA A 10 -63.82 23.73 9.12
N MET A 11 -62.76 22.98 9.40
CA MET A 11 -61.33 23.30 9.38
C MET A 11 -60.47 22.04 9.35
N MET A 12 -59.27 22.20 8.77
CA MET A 12 -58.09 21.35 8.79
C MET A 12 -57.47 21.19 10.20
N ALA A 13 -56.79 20.05 10.43
CA ALA A 13 -55.60 20.00 11.29
C ALA A 13 -54.69 18.83 10.85
N GLY A 14 -53.79 19.10 9.90
CA GLY A 14 -52.71 18.20 9.52
C GLY A 14 -51.36 18.85 9.83
N SER A 15 -50.72 18.43 10.92
CA SER A 15 -49.38 18.86 11.31
C SER A 15 -48.32 18.17 10.44
N ALA A 16 -47.63 18.93 9.59
CA ALA A 16 -46.47 18.46 8.85
C ALA A 16 -45.20 18.62 9.70
N SER A 17 -44.66 17.52 10.22
CA SER A 17 -43.34 17.50 10.85
C SER A 17 -42.27 17.53 9.76
N ILE A 18 -41.52 18.62 9.67
CA ILE A 18 -40.30 18.69 8.85
C ILE A 18 -39.19 17.95 9.61
N VAL A 19 -38.82 16.76 9.12
CA VAL A 19 -37.62 16.05 9.58
C VAL A 19 -36.42 16.65 8.85
N LEU A 20 -35.60 17.41 9.57
CA LEU A 20 -34.33 17.94 9.07
C LEU A 20 -33.28 16.82 9.09
N THR A 21 -33.14 16.07 8.00
CA THR A 21 -32.03 15.13 7.83
C THR A 21 -30.74 15.92 7.61
N ARG A 22 -29.94 16.06 8.67
CA ARG A 22 -28.59 16.61 8.61
C ARG A 22 -27.69 15.60 7.89
N ALA A 23 -27.56 15.73 6.57
CA ALA A 23 -26.56 14.99 5.81
C ALA A 23 -25.16 15.36 6.33
N PRO A 24 -24.26 14.39 6.53
CA PRO A 24 -22.87 14.70 6.81
C PRO A 24 -22.29 15.36 5.56
N LEU A 25 -22.08 16.67 5.63
CA LEU A 25 -21.30 17.38 4.62
C LEU A 25 -19.86 16.90 4.81
N LEU A 26 -19.42 15.93 4.01
CA LEU A 26 -17.98 15.74 3.80
C LEU A 26 -17.49 17.06 3.21
N ALA A 27 -16.84 17.87 4.03
CA ALA A 27 -16.18 19.07 3.56
C ALA A 27 -15.13 18.63 2.55
N ALA A 28 -15.41 18.83 1.26
CA ALA A 28 -14.39 18.76 0.25
C ALA A 28 -13.31 19.76 0.65
N GLY A 29 -12.07 19.30 0.77
CA GLY A 29 -10.93 20.16 1.04
C GLY A 29 -10.82 21.25 -0.03
N PRO A 30 -10.09 22.35 0.25
CA PRO A 30 -9.86 23.39 -0.74
C PRO A 30 -9.29 22.79 -2.03
N ALA A 31 -9.62 23.41 -3.16
CA ALA A 31 -9.09 23.01 -4.46
C ALA A 31 -7.55 22.95 -4.40
N ARG A 32 -6.97 21.82 -4.83
CA ARG A 32 -5.52 21.65 -4.90
C ARG A 32 -4.98 22.55 -6.01
N ASP A 33 -4.08 23.46 -5.67
CA ASP A 33 -3.40 24.36 -6.61
C ASP A 33 -2.03 23.82 -7.06
N ILE A 34 -1.81 22.51 -6.87
CA ILE A 34 -0.58 21.81 -7.26
C ILE A 34 -0.95 20.57 -8.08
N THR A 35 -0.14 20.29 -9.11
CA THR A 35 -0.27 19.12 -9.98
C THR A 35 0.46 17.91 -9.40
N LEU A 36 0.07 16.70 -9.81
CA LEU A 36 0.72 15.45 -9.38
C LEU A 36 2.22 15.39 -9.76
N VAL A 37 2.59 15.98 -10.89
CA VAL A 37 4.01 16.06 -11.28
C VAL A 37 4.79 17.06 -10.43
N GLN A 38 4.15 18.14 -9.94
CA GLN A 38 4.76 19.05 -8.99
C GLN A 38 4.96 18.38 -7.62
N ASP A 39 4.01 17.57 -7.16
CA ASP A 39 4.18 16.73 -5.95
C ASP A 39 5.38 15.79 -6.08
N PHE A 40 5.53 15.14 -7.23
CA PHE A 40 6.70 14.31 -7.52
C PHE A 40 8.01 15.12 -7.51
N ASP A 41 8.04 16.27 -8.18
CA ASP A 41 9.25 17.11 -8.26
C ASP A 41 9.65 17.63 -6.87
N GLU A 42 8.68 17.96 -6.02
CA GLU A 42 8.92 18.37 -4.62
C GLU A 42 9.50 17.22 -3.78
N LEU A 43 8.93 16.01 -3.88
CA LEU A 43 9.44 14.82 -3.21
C LEU A 43 10.87 14.52 -3.65
N TRP A 44 11.12 14.54 -4.95
CA TRP A 44 12.43 14.25 -5.51
C TRP A 44 13.49 15.24 -5.02
N ARG A 45 13.17 16.54 -5.03
CA ARG A 45 14.07 17.60 -4.53
C ARG A 45 14.29 17.48 -3.03
N THR A 46 13.22 17.28 -2.26
CA THR A 46 13.31 17.16 -0.79
C THR A 46 14.24 16.01 -0.39
N LEU A 47 14.13 14.85 -1.05
CA LEU A 47 15.05 13.74 -0.79
C LEU A 47 16.47 14.08 -1.23
N ALA A 48 16.66 14.69 -2.40
CA ALA A 48 17.98 15.13 -2.86
C ALA A 48 18.69 16.01 -1.82
N ASP A 49 17.94 16.91 -1.18
CA ASP A 49 18.47 17.89 -0.23
C ASP A 49 18.62 17.33 1.19
N ARG A 50 17.80 16.35 1.60
CA ARG A 50 17.65 15.96 3.01
C ARG A 50 17.97 14.51 3.33
N TYR A 51 18.02 13.63 2.33
CA TYR A 51 18.27 12.21 2.57
C TYR A 51 19.77 11.94 2.83
N CYS A 52 20.11 11.67 4.09
CA CYS A 52 21.50 11.61 4.54
C CYS A 52 22.28 10.38 4.06
N TYR A 53 21.61 9.31 3.63
CA TYR A 53 22.27 8.05 3.26
C TYR A 53 22.72 7.98 1.80
N PHE A 54 22.58 9.03 0.98
CA PHE A 54 23.08 8.99 -0.40
C PHE A 54 24.60 8.77 -0.50
N GLY A 55 25.37 9.12 0.54
CA GLY A 55 26.81 8.83 0.59
C GLY A 55 27.11 7.34 0.73
N ASP A 56 26.27 6.61 1.46
CA ASP A 56 26.43 5.17 1.70
C ASP A 56 25.80 4.31 0.59
N LYS A 57 24.97 4.94 -0.25
CA LYS A 57 24.12 4.25 -1.21
C LYS A 57 24.61 4.39 -2.64
N ALA A 58 24.55 3.30 -3.39
CA ALA A 58 24.80 3.31 -4.83
C ALA A 58 23.67 3.94 -5.69
N THR A 59 22.59 4.49 -5.12
CA THR A 59 21.47 5.05 -5.89
C THR A 59 21.90 6.28 -6.71
N ASP A 60 21.62 6.26 -8.00
CA ASP A 60 21.70 7.39 -8.92
C ASP A 60 20.41 8.18 -8.89
N TRP A 61 20.37 9.23 -8.07
CA TRP A 61 19.17 10.03 -7.88
C TRP A 61 18.72 10.79 -9.14
N ASN A 62 19.65 11.15 -10.03
CA ASN A 62 19.30 11.77 -11.31
C ASN A 62 18.64 10.77 -12.24
N LYS A 63 19.13 9.52 -12.27
CA LYS A 63 18.50 8.43 -13.02
C LYS A 63 17.11 8.10 -12.49
N VAL A 64 16.89 8.16 -11.17
CA VAL A 64 15.54 8.03 -10.57
C VAL A 64 14.59 9.07 -11.16
N ARG A 65 14.98 10.35 -11.20
CA ARG A 65 14.13 11.39 -11.81
C ARG A 65 13.83 11.11 -13.28
N ALA A 66 14.87 10.79 -14.05
CA ALA A 66 14.73 10.52 -15.48
C ALA A 66 13.80 9.33 -15.76
N LEU A 67 13.81 8.31 -14.89
CA LEU A 67 12.98 7.13 -15.05
C LEU A 67 11.53 7.33 -14.60
N TYR A 68 11.31 8.00 -13.46
CA TYR A 68 10.00 8.03 -12.79
C TYR A 68 9.20 9.33 -13.02
N ARG A 69 9.84 10.45 -13.33
CA ARG A 69 9.12 11.70 -13.59
C ARG A 69 8.12 11.59 -14.76
N PRO A 70 8.46 10.98 -15.91
CA PRO A 70 7.48 10.80 -17.00
C PRO A 70 6.27 9.94 -16.58
N GLN A 71 6.46 9.00 -15.64
CA GLN A 71 5.37 8.18 -15.11
C GLN A 71 4.47 8.98 -14.16
N ALA A 72 5.04 9.87 -13.36
CA ALA A 72 4.29 10.80 -12.52
C ALA A 72 3.50 11.81 -13.37
N GLU A 73 4.06 12.28 -14.48
CA GLU A 73 3.37 13.15 -15.44
C GLU A 73 2.20 12.45 -16.13
N ALA A 74 2.32 11.14 -16.39
CA ALA A 74 1.25 10.31 -16.93
C ALA A 74 0.22 9.85 -15.87
N ALA A 75 0.45 10.11 -14.58
CA ALA A 75 -0.46 9.68 -13.52
C ALA A 75 -1.76 10.47 -13.56
N SER A 76 -2.89 9.76 -13.63
CA SER A 76 -4.23 10.37 -13.68
C SER A 76 -4.94 10.46 -12.32
N SER A 77 -4.29 9.98 -11.24
CA SER A 77 -4.86 9.97 -9.90
C SER A 77 -3.78 9.92 -8.82
N ASN A 78 -4.17 10.23 -7.56
CA ASN A 78 -3.29 10.06 -6.41
C ASN A 78 -2.82 8.61 -6.23
N ASP A 79 -3.67 7.62 -6.53
CA ASP A 79 -3.29 6.20 -6.43
C ASP A 79 -2.26 5.82 -7.50
N ALA A 80 -2.40 6.36 -8.71
CA ALA A 80 -1.42 6.20 -9.76
C ALA A 80 -0.08 6.84 -9.36
N LEU A 81 -0.11 8.07 -8.83
CA LEU A 81 1.09 8.74 -8.32
C LEU A 81 1.72 7.97 -7.15
N ALA A 82 0.93 7.47 -6.20
CA ALA A 82 1.39 6.71 -5.05
C ALA A 82 2.14 5.44 -5.47
N ARG A 83 1.71 4.77 -6.54
CA ARG A 83 2.46 3.64 -7.13
C ARG A 83 3.80 4.05 -7.70
N VAL A 84 3.88 5.20 -8.38
CA VAL A 84 5.16 5.76 -8.88
C VAL A 84 6.08 6.11 -7.71
N VAL A 85 5.56 6.78 -6.69
CA VAL A 85 6.32 7.19 -5.50
C VAL A 85 6.80 5.97 -4.70
N ALA A 86 5.98 4.93 -4.56
CA ALA A 86 6.41 3.68 -3.94
C ALA A 86 7.60 3.03 -4.69
N ALA A 87 7.60 3.09 -6.02
CA ALA A 87 8.73 2.62 -6.83
C ALA A 87 9.97 3.52 -6.66
N VAL A 88 9.81 4.84 -6.55
CA VAL A 88 10.91 5.77 -6.23
C VAL A 88 11.55 5.43 -4.89
N PHE A 89 10.76 5.19 -3.84
CA PHE A 89 11.29 4.80 -2.54
C PHE A 89 12.01 3.45 -2.56
N ALA A 90 11.55 2.50 -3.39
CA ALA A 90 12.24 1.22 -3.57
C ALA A 90 13.67 1.40 -4.14
N GLU A 91 13.94 2.46 -4.91
CA GLU A 91 15.29 2.78 -5.42
C GLU A 91 16.28 3.18 -4.31
N LEU A 92 15.77 3.59 -3.15
CA LEU A 92 16.59 3.88 -1.97
C LEU A 92 16.92 2.60 -1.19
N TYR A 93 16.25 1.47 -1.44
CA TYR A 93 16.40 0.23 -0.66
C TYR A 93 16.46 0.50 0.87
N ASP A 94 15.51 1.31 1.33
CA ASP A 94 15.39 1.76 2.71
C ASP A 94 13.99 1.44 3.25
N ALA A 95 13.92 0.56 4.24
CA ALA A 95 12.65 0.21 4.86
C ALA A 95 12.04 1.35 5.70
N HIS A 96 12.82 2.38 6.04
CA HIS A 96 12.38 3.50 6.88
C HIS A 96 11.95 4.74 6.08
N THR A 97 12.15 4.73 4.75
CA THR A 97 11.77 5.83 3.87
C THR A 97 10.72 5.34 2.88
N HIS A 98 9.45 5.50 3.24
CA HIS A 98 8.31 4.92 2.51
C HIS A 98 7.03 5.74 2.69
N LEU A 99 6.00 5.42 1.89
CA LEU A 99 4.66 5.97 2.07
C LEU A 99 4.01 5.43 3.33
N SER A 100 3.40 6.32 4.13
CA SER A 100 2.57 5.95 5.29
C SER A 100 1.43 5.01 4.90
N THR A 101 0.84 5.24 3.73
CA THR A 101 -0.13 4.35 3.10
C THR A 101 0.45 3.80 1.82
N SER A 102 0.96 2.57 1.89
CA SER A 102 1.48 1.87 0.70
C SER A 102 0.33 1.40 -0.20
N PRO A 103 0.47 1.46 -1.54
CA PRO A 103 -0.51 0.90 -2.46
C PRO A 103 -0.72 -0.60 -2.28
N ASP A 104 -1.90 -1.07 -2.68
CA ASP A 104 -2.24 -2.49 -2.75
C ASP A 104 -1.22 -3.28 -3.60
N GLY A 105 -0.86 -4.48 -3.14
CA GLY A 105 0.10 -5.35 -3.83
C GLY A 105 1.57 -4.88 -3.75
N ALA A 106 1.86 -3.74 -3.12
CA ALA A 106 3.22 -3.29 -2.89
C ALA A 106 4.00 -4.31 -2.03
N PRO A 107 5.32 -4.48 -2.26
CA PRO A 107 6.17 -5.29 -1.39
C PRO A 107 6.10 -4.80 0.07
N ARG A 108 6.22 -5.73 1.02
CA ARG A 108 6.41 -5.38 2.42
C ARG A 108 7.85 -4.93 2.66
N PHE A 109 8.04 -4.05 3.65
CA PHE A 109 9.36 -3.53 3.99
C PHE A 109 10.10 -4.53 4.88
N PRO A 110 11.38 -4.83 4.60
CA PRO A 110 12.19 -5.72 5.42
C PRO A 110 12.81 -5.02 6.65
N PRO A 111 13.01 -5.74 7.77
CA PRO A 111 12.47 -7.06 8.06
C PRO A 111 10.97 -7.00 8.35
N PHE A 112 10.23 -8.08 8.04
CA PHE A 112 8.82 -8.20 8.39
C PHE A 112 8.61 -9.23 9.50
N ASP A 113 8.71 -10.52 9.18
CA ASP A 113 8.56 -11.64 10.12
C ASP A 113 9.79 -12.57 10.17
N LEU A 114 10.67 -12.48 9.16
CA LEU A 114 11.93 -13.20 9.12
C LEU A 114 13.01 -12.40 8.36
N VAL A 115 14.27 -12.78 8.58
CA VAL A 115 15.45 -12.25 7.90
C VAL A 115 16.15 -13.39 7.17
N VAL A 116 16.61 -13.15 5.96
CA VAL A 116 17.36 -14.12 5.16
C VAL A 116 18.71 -13.60 4.70
N THR A 117 19.62 -14.54 4.46
CA THR A 117 20.84 -14.33 3.68
C THR A 117 20.74 -15.13 2.40
N ARG A 118 21.19 -14.55 1.27
CA ARG A 118 21.21 -15.22 -0.03
C ARG A 118 22.08 -16.48 0.04
N GLU A 119 21.54 -17.62 -0.37
CA GLU A 119 22.29 -18.87 -0.46
C GLU A 119 21.74 -19.73 -1.59
N ARG A 120 22.56 -20.03 -2.62
CA ARG A 120 22.09 -20.82 -3.76
C ARG A 120 21.63 -22.22 -3.31
N PRO A 121 20.47 -22.72 -3.77
CA PRO A 121 19.61 -22.17 -4.83
C PRO A 121 18.56 -21.11 -4.40
N GLY A 122 18.48 -20.74 -3.12
CA GLY A 122 17.45 -19.83 -2.58
C GLY A 122 17.97 -18.80 -1.58
N ALA A 123 17.36 -18.73 -0.40
CA ALA A 123 17.74 -17.86 0.70
C ALA A 123 17.65 -18.61 2.04
N ARG A 124 18.71 -18.56 2.85
CA ARG A 124 18.73 -19.20 4.18
C ARG A 124 18.12 -18.26 5.21
N VAL A 125 17.21 -18.78 6.03
CA VAL A 125 16.62 -18.05 7.17
C VAL A 125 17.69 -17.83 8.23
N ALA A 126 18.01 -16.56 8.48
CA ALA A 126 18.99 -16.12 9.47
C ALA A 126 18.33 -15.76 10.82
N ALA A 127 17.09 -15.24 10.78
CA ALA A 127 16.30 -14.95 11.97
C ALA A 127 14.80 -15.10 11.69
N VAL A 128 14.04 -15.45 12.73
CA VAL A 128 12.58 -15.47 12.71
C VAL A 128 12.10 -14.63 13.89
N LEU A 129 11.16 -13.72 13.66
CA LEU A 129 10.56 -12.92 14.72
C LEU A 129 9.65 -13.80 15.58
N GLY A 130 9.81 -13.76 16.90
CA GLY A 130 8.96 -14.50 17.82
C GLY A 130 7.50 -14.04 17.77
N SER A 131 6.57 -14.98 17.99
CA SER A 131 5.12 -14.80 17.88
C SER A 131 4.63 -14.28 16.51
N SER A 132 5.45 -14.43 15.47
CA SER A 132 5.09 -14.06 14.10
C SER A 132 4.30 -15.15 13.38
N SER A 133 3.72 -14.80 12.23
CA SER A 133 3.11 -15.77 11.33
C SER A 133 4.13 -16.78 10.81
N ALA A 134 5.37 -16.37 10.52
CA ALA A 134 6.44 -17.26 10.10
C ALA A 134 6.78 -18.31 11.18
N GLU A 135 6.91 -17.88 12.45
CA GLU A 135 7.14 -18.82 13.56
C GLU A 135 5.97 -19.80 13.72
N SER A 136 4.73 -19.28 13.68
CA SER A 136 3.50 -20.07 13.81
C SER A 136 3.34 -21.08 12.67
N ALA A 137 3.83 -20.75 11.47
CA ALA A 137 3.87 -21.65 10.32
C ALA A 137 5.00 -22.69 10.40
N GLY A 138 5.83 -22.64 11.43
CA GLY A 138 6.88 -23.61 11.67
C GLY A 138 8.24 -23.23 11.08
N VAL A 139 8.41 -22.05 10.47
CA VAL A 139 9.71 -21.60 9.94
C VAL A 139 10.76 -21.55 11.05
N LYS A 140 11.99 -21.97 10.75
CA LYS A 140 13.13 -22.00 11.68
C LYS A 140 14.36 -21.36 11.07
N VAL A 141 15.24 -20.86 11.94
CA VAL A 141 16.59 -20.44 11.54
C VAL A 141 17.31 -21.64 10.92
N GLY A 142 17.93 -21.44 9.77
CA GLY A 142 18.57 -22.48 8.98
C GLY A 142 17.72 -23.04 7.84
N ASP A 143 16.41 -22.80 7.81
CA ASP A 143 15.57 -23.23 6.69
C ASP A 143 16.00 -22.57 5.37
N LEU A 144 15.82 -23.29 4.25
CA LEU A 144 16.09 -22.78 2.92
C LEU A 144 14.77 -22.40 2.23
N VAL A 145 14.55 -21.09 2.06
CA VAL A 145 13.44 -20.58 1.25
C VAL A 145 13.81 -20.73 -0.22
N THR A 146 13.05 -21.53 -0.96
CA THR A 146 13.27 -21.75 -2.41
C THR A 146 12.25 -21.02 -3.28
N HIS A 147 11.02 -20.80 -2.78
CA HIS A 147 9.92 -20.20 -3.51
C HIS A 147 9.10 -19.24 -2.64
N VAL A 148 8.53 -18.22 -3.26
CA VAL A 148 7.53 -17.30 -2.70
C VAL A 148 6.40 -17.23 -3.72
N ASP A 149 5.15 -17.49 -3.31
CA ASP A 149 3.98 -17.53 -4.19
C ASP A 149 4.18 -18.39 -5.45
N ALA A 150 4.72 -19.60 -5.26
CA ALA A 150 5.12 -20.56 -6.31
C ALA A 150 6.21 -20.07 -7.29
N MET A 151 6.79 -18.87 -7.09
CA MET A 151 7.88 -18.35 -7.90
C MET A 151 9.23 -18.60 -7.21
N PRO A 152 10.29 -19.00 -7.93
CA PRO A 152 11.62 -19.12 -7.33
C PRO A 152 12.03 -17.81 -6.64
N VAL A 153 12.45 -17.87 -5.38
CA VAL A 153 12.74 -16.68 -4.57
C VAL A 153 13.80 -15.78 -5.22
N ALA A 154 14.76 -16.37 -5.94
CA ALA A 154 15.77 -15.65 -6.70
C ALA A 154 15.16 -14.77 -7.81
N ARG A 155 14.09 -15.23 -8.45
CA ARG A 155 13.38 -14.47 -9.48
C ARG A 155 12.56 -13.34 -8.87
N VAL A 156 11.95 -13.57 -7.71
CA VAL A 156 11.23 -12.53 -6.96
C VAL A 156 12.20 -11.44 -6.51
N ALA A 157 13.32 -11.80 -5.88
CA ALA A 157 14.34 -10.87 -5.44
C ALA A 157 14.94 -10.07 -6.61
N ALA A 158 15.22 -10.71 -7.75
CA ALA A 158 15.70 -10.02 -8.95
C ALA A 158 14.71 -8.96 -9.46
N GLY A 159 13.39 -9.22 -9.37
CA GLY A 159 12.35 -8.24 -9.72
C GLY A 159 12.19 -7.09 -8.73
N LEU A 160 12.77 -7.20 -7.53
CA LEU A 160 12.76 -6.18 -6.49
C LEU A 160 14.08 -5.39 -6.40
N MET A 161 15.06 -5.71 -7.25
CA MET A 161 16.30 -4.95 -7.30
C MET A 161 16.07 -3.51 -7.75
N PRO A 162 16.65 -2.51 -7.06
CA PRO A 162 16.70 -1.13 -7.53
C PRO A 162 17.24 -1.04 -8.97
N ARG A 163 16.58 -0.25 -9.82
CA ARG A 163 16.90 -0.09 -11.25
C ARG A 163 17.89 1.06 -11.48
N CYS A 164 18.00 1.95 -10.50
CA CYS A 164 18.75 3.19 -10.59
C CYS A 164 20.04 3.14 -9.76
N LEU A 165 20.79 2.03 -9.81
CA LEU A 165 22.10 1.94 -9.16
C LEU A 165 23.23 2.39 -10.09
N ARG A 166 24.23 3.09 -9.52
CA ARG A 166 25.49 3.48 -10.19
C ARG A 166 26.47 2.31 -10.33
N ARG A 167 26.38 1.35 -9.42
CA ARG A 167 27.21 0.15 -9.33
C ARG A 167 26.44 -0.95 -8.59
N PRO A 168 26.82 -2.23 -8.73
CA PRO A 168 26.34 -3.28 -7.84
C PRO A 168 26.56 -2.90 -6.37
N ASP A 169 25.58 -3.21 -5.54
CA ASP A 169 25.59 -2.87 -4.12
C ASP A 169 25.04 -4.05 -3.30
N PRO A 170 25.86 -4.69 -2.45
CA PRO A 170 25.41 -5.78 -1.58
C PRO A 170 24.27 -5.38 -0.64
N ALA A 171 24.19 -4.11 -0.22
CA ALA A 171 23.09 -3.63 0.62
C ALA A 171 21.75 -3.64 -0.14
N ALA A 172 21.77 -3.24 -1.42
CA ALA A 172 20.61 -3.30 -2.30
C ALA A 172 20.19 -4.75 -2.58
N GLU A 173 21.16 -5.66 -2.81
CA GLU A 173 20.86 -7.09 -2.92
C GLU A 173 20.21 -7.63 -1.65
N ASN A 174 20.82 -7.38 -0.48
CA ASN A 174 20.30 -7.83 0.80
C ASN A 174 18.86 -7.32 1.05
N TYR A 175 18.60 -6.05 0.74
CA TYR A 175 17.26 -5.48 0.80
C TYR A 175 16.27 -6.23 -0.10
N ALA A 176 16.62 -6.46 -1.37
CA ALA A 176 15.73 -7.13 -2.33
C ALA A 176 15.40 -8.57 -1.93
N TRP A 177 16.37 -9.31 -1.39
CA TRP A 177 16.16 -10.67 -0.88
C TRP A 177 15.24 -10.69 0.35
N ASN A 178 15.43 -9.75 1.28
CA ASN A 178 14.57 -9.67 2.46
C ASN A 178 13.17 -9.14 2.12
N ALA A 179 13.04 -8.22 1.17
CA ALA A 179 11.75 -7.77 0.65
C ALA A 179 11.00 -8.89 -0.09
N ALA A 180 11.71 -9.79 -0.78
CA ALA A 180 11.10 -10.94 -1.46
C ALA A 180 10.42 -11.89 -0.47
N VAL A 181 11.10 -12.25 0.61
CA VAL A 181 10.54 -13.17 1.62
C VAL A 181 9.53 -12.51 2.55
N ALA A 182 9.59 -11.19 2.72
CA ALA A 182 8.54 -10.43 3.40
C ALA A 182 7.21 -10.46 2.63
N GLY A 183 7.22 -10.83 1.34
CA GLY A 183 6.02 -10.95 0.51
C GLY A 183 5.37 -9.60 0.19
N ARG A 184 4.11 -9.64 -0.23
CA ARG A 184 3.34 -8.46 -0.65
C ARG A 184 2.22 -8.11 0.32
N ARG A 185 1.77 -6.86 0.25
CA ARG A 185 0.56 -6.41 0.92
C ARG A 185 -0.67 -6.98 0.20
N PRO A 186 -1.73 -7.34 0.94
CA PRO A 186 -2.97 -7.81 0.32
C PRO A 186 -3.54 -6.72 -0.59
N THR A 187 -4.25 -7.13 -1.64
CA THR A 187 -5.05 -6.23 -2.48
C THR A 187 -6.42 -6.08 -1.87
N SER A 188 -6.94 -4.85 -1.80
CA SER A 188 -8.27 -4.59 -1.29
C SER A 188 -9.32 -5.28 -2.19
N PRO A 189 -10.38 -5.87 -1.62
CA PRO A 189 -11.41 -6.59 -2.38
C PRO A 189 -12.25 -5.72 -3.33
N ALA A 190 -11.92 -4.45 -3.53
CA ALA A 190 -12.56 -3.58 -4.53
C ALA A 190 -12.15 -3.94 -5.97
N ASP A 191 -11.05 -4.68 -6.16
CA ASP A 191 -10.60 -5.19 -7.48
C ASP A 191 -10.97 -6.66 -7.71
N ASP A 192 -11.62 -7.31 -6.73
CA ASP A 192 -12.12 -8.67 -6.85
C ASP A 192 -13.56 -8.67 -7.37
N ARG A 193 -13.71 -8.43 -8.69
CA ARG A 193 -14.93 -8.81 -9.43
C ARG A 193 -14.90 -10.29 -9.83
N GLY A 194 -14.42 -11.18 -8.97
CA GLY A 194 -14.37 -12.60 -9.30
C GLY A 194 -13.85 -13.49 -8.18
N THR A 195 -14.77 -13.89 -7.30
CA THR A 195 -14.76 -15.11 -6.47
C THR A 195 -14.01 -15.06 -5.13
N GLY A 196 -14.81 -15.14 -4.04
CA GLY A 196 -14.35 -15.71 -2.77
C GLY A 196 -14.55 -14.84 -1.52
N ARG A 197 -15.79 -14.46 -1.17
CA ARG A 197 -16.07 -14.02 0.20
C ARG A 197 -15.89 -15.19 1.16
N CYS A 198 -14.77 -15.23 1.88
CA CYS A 198 -14.73 -15.91 3.17
C CYS A 198 -15.58 -15.12 4.16
N VAL A 199 -16.81 -15.58 4.38
CA VAL A 199 -17.60 -15.19 5.55
C VAL A 199 -16.98 -15.88 6.76
N PRO A 200 -16.58 -15.18 7.82
CA PRO A 200 -16.08 -15.83 9.02
C PRO A 200 -17.19 -16.69 9.63
N SER A 201 -16.94 -17.99 9.78
CA SER A 201 -17.84 -18.89 10.51
C SER A 201 -17.84 -18.51 12.00
N PRO A 202 -19.01 -18.42 12.65
CA PRO A 202 -19.07 -18.22 14.09
C PRO A 202 -18.51 -19.46 14.80
N HIS A 203 -17.49 -19.26 15.62
CA HIS A 203 -16.91 -20.30 16.47
C HIS A 203 -17.98 -20.77 17.49
N PRO A 204 -18.25 -22.08 17.65
CA PRO A 204 -19.13 -22.52 18.72
C PRO A 204 -18.50 -22.23 20.08
N ALA A 205 -19.27 -21.59 20.96
CA ALA A 205 -18.86 -21.29 22.32
C ALA A 205 -18.47 -22.58 23.06
N ARG A 206 -17.29 -22.58 23.70
CA ARG A 206 -16.87 -23.68 24.58
C ARG A 206 -17.85 -23.79 25.76
N PRO A 207 -18.27 -25.01 26.14
CA PRO A 207 -19.03 -25.20 27.37
C PRO A 207 -18.16 -24.82 28.58
N ARG A 208 -18.74 -24.05 29.50
CA ARG A 208 -18.14 -23.75 30.79
C ARG A 208 -18.19 -25.02 31.64
N THR A 209 -17.02 -25.50 32.06
CA THR A 209 -16.87 -26.36 33.24
C THR A 209 -16.82 -25.50 34.49
#